data_AF-A0A1R0KFI5-F1
#
_entry.id   AF-A0A1R0KFI5-F1
#
_cell.length_a   1.000
_cell.length_b   1.000
_cell.length_c   1.000
_cell.angle_alpha   90.00
_cell.angle_beta   90.00
_cell.angle_gamma   90.00
#
_symmetry.space_group_name_H-M   'P 1'
#
loop_
_entity.id
_entity.type
_entity.pdbx_description
1 polymer ?
#
loop_
_entity_poly.entity_id
_entity_poly.type
_entity_poly.pdbx_seq_one_letter_code
_entity_poly.pdbx_strand_id
1 'polypeptide(L)'
;MVLRTSPPSRAHLRLLAPADSAPPPRRRDRYGEIVDRRLAAILAAEDVAEEHGLSAHVRTTCYVHRCWVHQCISDPMHIVIVTGHRWCRRCDRTVVVEVDETAPGSVELSCDGCGVPPDTAANREVLLACRTSLSAMHGGEASTLYVVPDA
;
A
#
# COMPACT_ATOMS: atom_id res chain seq x y z
N MET A 1 6.64 45.39 37.05
CA MET A 1 7.39 44.14 36.78
C MET A 1 6.87 43.59 35.46
N VAL A 2 7.55 43.87 34.34
CA VAL A 2 7.05 43.54 32.98
C VAL A 2 7.72 42.24 32.53
N LEU A 3 6.93 41.19 32.36
CA LEU A 3 7.38 39.89 31.86
C LEU A 3 7.73 40.03 30.38
N ARG A 4 9.03 39.93 30.04
CA ARG A 4 9.52 39.85 28.67
C ARG A 4 9.36 38.42 28.17
N THR A 5 8.40 38.18 27.29
CA THR A 5 8.29 36.95 26.51
C THR A 5 9.36 36.95 25.42
N SER A 6 10.25 35.96 25.43
CA SER A 6 11.18 35.71 24.32
C SER A 6 10.42 35.11 23.14
N PRO A 7 10.69 35.51 21.88
CA PRO A 7 10.10 34.86 20.72
C PRO A 7 10.75 33.47 20.49
N PRO A 8 10.04 32.54 19.81
CA PRO A 8 10.56 31.20 19.55
C PRO A 8 11.81 31.28 18.67
N SER A 9 12.85 30.55 19.09
CA SER A 9 14.09 30.36 18.34
C SER A 9 13.78 29.80 16.94
N ARG A 10 14.05 30.59 15.91
CA ARG A 10 14.05 30.13 14.52
C ARG A 10 15.08 28.99 14.42
N ALA A 11 14.59 27.78 14.18
CA ALA A 11 15.43 26.65 13.80
C ALA A 11 16.30 27.08 12.60
N HIS A 12 17.60 27.18 12.83
CA HIS A 12 18.55 27.45 11.76
C HIS A 12 18.55 26.24 10.82
N LEU A 13 17.89 26.36 9.67
CA LEU A 13 18.14 25.50 8.52
C LEU A 13 19.64 25.64 8.19
N ARG A 14 20.41 24.59 8.46
CA ARG A 14 21.76 24.45 7.92
C ARG A 14 21.63 24.00 6.47
N LEU A 15 22.02 24.86 5.52
CA LEU A 15 22.40 24.39 4.19
C LEU A 15 23.65 23.52 4.35
N LEU A 16 23.53 22.22 4.04
CA LEU A 16 24.67 21.35 3.83
C LEU A 16 25.27 21.67 2.46
N ALA A 17 26.58 21.88 2.40
CA ALA A 17 27.30 22.07 1.14
C ALA A 17 27.28 20.77 0.30
N PRO A 18 27.26 20.86 -1.03
CA PRO A 18 27.23 19.69 -1.90
C PRO A 18 28.65 19.13 -2.02
N ALA A 19 29.03 18.27 -1.09
CA ALA A 19 30.21 17.42 -1.25
C ALA A 19 29.92 16.07 -0.56
N ASP A 20 30.14 14.99 -1.33
CA ASP A 20 29.95 13.58 -1.00
C ASP A 20 28.54 12.99 -1.08
N SER A 21 27.64 13.57 -1.88
CA SER A 21 26.54 12.78 -2.43
C SER A 21 27.08 11.92 -3.57
N ALA A 22 27.70 10.78 -3.22
CA ALA A 22 27.75 9.66 -4.15
C ALA A 22 26.33 9.47 -4.70
N PRO A 23 26.14 9.27 -6.02
CA PRO A 23 24.81 8.99 -6.54
C PRO A 23 24.23 7.86 -5.71
N PRO A 24 22.96 7.96 -5.25
CA PRO A 24 22.36 6.88 -4.50
C PRO A 24 22.61 5.59 -5.27
N PRO A 25 23.01 4.49 -4.59
CA PRO A 25 23.30 3.25 -5.26
C PRO A 25 22.14 3.01 -6.22
N ARG A 26 22.43 2.87 -7.53
CA ARG A 26 21.40 2.60 -8.54
C ARG A 26 20.55 1.50 -7.95
N ARG A 27 19.31 1.85 -7.55
CA ARG A 27 18.42 0.92 -6.86
C ARG A 27 18.41 -0.28 -7.77
N ARG A 28 18.97 -1.41 -7.32
CA ARG A 28 19.02 -2.64 -8.13
C ARG A 28 17.60 -2.79 -8.66
N ASP A 29 17.45 -2.98 -9.96
CA ASP A 29 16.14 -3.16 -10.58
C ASP A 29 15.50 -4.40 -9.97
N ARG A 30 14.80 -4.19 -8.87
CA ARG A 30 14.37 -5.21 -7.90
C ARG A 30 13.29 -6.10 -8.50
N TYR A 31 12.63 -5.56 -9.51
CA TYR A 31 11.49 -6.14 -10.22
C TYR A 31 11.82 -6.35 -11.70
N GLY A 32 13.10 -6.34 -12.07
CA GLY A 32 13.54 -6.45 -13.46
C GLY A 32 13.13 -7.79 -14.11
N GLU A 33 12.99 -8.83 -13.29
CA GLU A 33 12.52 -10.16 -13.68
C GLU A 33 11.01 -10.26 -13.93
N ILE A 34 10.21 -9.29 -13.48
CA ILE A 34 8.76 -9.30 -13.67
C ILE A 34 8.43 -8.97 -15.13
N VAL A 35 7.71 -9.87 -15.80
CA VAL A 35 7.31 -9.71 -17.21
C VAL A 35 6.29 -8.59 -17.38
N ASP A 36 5.32 -8.48 -16.47
CA ASP A 36 4.38 -7.37 -16.41
C ASP A 36 5.09 -6.09 -15.98
N ARG A 37 5.42 -5.25 -16.97
CA ARG A 37 6.16 -4.01 -16.75
C ARG A 37 5.36 -2.96 -15.99
N ARG A 38 4.03 -3.03 -16.04
CA ARG A 38 3.17 -2.13 -15.27
C ARG A 38 3.22 -2.51 -13.80
N LEU A 39 3.05 -3.78 -13.49
CA LEU A 39 3.18 -4.30 -12.14
C LEU A 39 4.56 -3.97 -11.55
N ALA A 40 5.63 -4.19 -12.32
CA ALA A 40 6.99 -3.84 -11.91
C ALA A 40 7.15 -2.34 -11.59
N ALA A 41 6.59 -1.46 -12.43
CA ALA A 41 6.64 -0.02 -12.22
C ALA A 41 5.86 0.42 -10.97
N ILE A 42 4.67 -0.14 -10.73
CA ILE A 42 3.85 0.20 -9.56
C ILE A 42 4.48 -0.35 -8.28
N LEU A 43 5.02 -1.57 -8.28
CA LEU A 43 5.79 -2.11 -7.15
C LEU A 43 6.95 -1.17 -6.78
N ALA A 44 7.71 -0.69 -7.76
CA ALA A 44 8.79 0.26 -7.54
C ALA A 44 8.29 1.60 -7.00
N ALA A 45 7.20 2.14 -7.57
CA ALA A 45 6.62 3.40 -7.14
C ALA A 45 6.06 3.33 -5.71
N GLU A 46 5.38 2.24 -5.35
CA GLU A 46 4.86 2.02 -4.00
C GLU A 46 5.98 1.85 -2.97
N ASP A 47 7.09 1.18 -3.32
CA ASP A 47 8.25 1.10 -2.43
C ASP A 47 8.81 2.48 -2.08
N VAL A 48 8.85 3.40 -3.05
CA VAL A 48 9.28 4.78 -2.81
C VAL A 48 8.21 5.53 -2.02
N ALA A 49 6.92 5.36 -2.35
CA ALA A 49 5.84 6.01 -1.63
C ALA A 49 5.76 5.59 -0.15
N GLU A 50 6.07 4.33 0.17
CA GLU A 50 6.16 3.84 1.55
C GLU A 50 7.28 4.50 2.35
N GLU A 51 8.44 4.74 1.73
CA GLU A 51 9.52 5.52 2.35
C GLU A 51 9.05 6.95 2.71
N HIS A 52 8.01 7.44 2.03
CA HIS A 52 7.39 8.76 2.25
C HIS A 52 6.06 8.70 3.02
N GLY A 53 5.72 7.55 3.63
CA GLY A 53 4.59 7.42 4.55
C GLY A 53 3.32 6.81 3.98
N LEU A 54 3.36 6.22 2.77
CA LEU A 54 2.27 5.34 2.32
C LEU A 54 2.11 4.17 3.30
N SER A 55 0.88 3.87 3.71
CA SER A 55 0.62 2.70 4.55
C SER A 55 0.69 1.42 3.72
N ALA A 56 1.36 0.39 4.26
CA ALA A 56 1.42 -0.93 3.64
C ALA A 56 0.03 -1.54 3.37
N HIS A 57 -0.98 -1.18 4.17
CA HIS A 57 -2.35 -1.68 4.02
C HIS A 57 -3.11 -1.07 2.84
N VAL A 58 -2.62 0.03 2.26
CA VAL A 58 -3.26 0.69 1.10
C VAL A 58 -2.51 0.45 -0.20
N ARG A 59 -1.46 -0.37 -0.19
CA ARG A 59 -0.79 -0.79 -1.42
C ARG A 59 -1.76 -1.53 -2.32
N THR A 60 -1.61 -1.32 -3.61
CA THR A 60 -2.29 -2.07 -4.68
C THR A 60 -1.49 -3.28 -5.15
N THR A 61 -0.20 -3.36 -4.80
CA THR A 61 0.65 -4.51 -5.10
C THR A 61 1.17 -5.15 -3.81
N CYS A 62 1.50 -6.44 -3.89
CA CYS A 62 2.13 -7.15 -2.80
C CYS A 62 3.64 -7.22 -3.01
N TYR A 63 4.41 -6.51 -2.17
CA TYR A 63 5.87 -6.56 -2.18
C TYR A 63 6.45 -7.98 -1.97
N VAL A 64 5.77 -8.82 -1.18
CA VAL A 64 6.21 -10.18 -0.84
C VAL A 64 6.04 -11.12 -2.04
N HIS A 65 4.82 -11.21 -2.58
CA HIS A 65 4.47 -12.10 -3.68
C HIS A 65 4.79 -11.53 -5.06
N ARG A 66 5.11 -10.22 -5.14
CA ARG A 66 5.43 -9.48 -6.36
C ARG A 66 4.31 -9.57 -7.41
N CYS A 67 3.08 -9.44 -6.96
CA CYS A 67 1.86 -9.50 -7.77
C CYS A 67 0.89 -8.37 -7.37
N TRP A 68 -0.22 -8.26 -8.08
CA TRP A 68 -1.32 -7.40 -7.64
C TRP A 68 -1.92 -7.93 -6.34
N VAL A 69 -2.27 -7.06 -5.37
CA VAL A 69 -2.71 -7.52 -4.05
C VAL A 69 -3.98 -8.38 -4.14
N HIS A 70 -4.89 -8.09 -5.08
CA HIS A 70 -6.09 -8.90 -5.28
C HIS A 70 -5.79 -10.35 -5.71
N GLN A 71 -4.62 -10.62 -6.29
CA GLN A 71 -4.22 -11.96 -6.72
C GLN A 71 -3.71 -12.85 -5.58
N CYS A 72 -3.24 -12.24 -4.49
CA CYS A 72 -2.68 -12.97 -3.35
C CYS A 72 -3.42 -12.74 -2.04
N ILE A 73 -4.39 -11.82 -1.96
CA ILE A 73 -5.06 -11.43 -0.71
C ILE A 73 -5.68 -12.62 0.05
N SER A 74 -6.10 -13.67 -0.66
CA SER A 74 -6.65 -14.89 -0.06
C SER A 74 -5.61 -15.76 0.65
N ASP A 75 -4.32 -15.57 0.37
CA ASP A 75 -3.22 -16.30 1.02
C ASP A 75 -3.18 -16.02 2.54
N PRO A 76 -2.94 -17.03 3.41
CA PRO A 76 -2.86 -16.85 4.85
C PRO A 76 -1.83 -15.82 5.33
N MET A 77 -0.79 -15.52 4.55
CA MET A 77 0.19 -14.46 4.88
C MET A 77 -0.44 -13.07 4.98
N HIS A 78 -1.61 -12.86 4.38
CA HIS A 78 -2.34 -11.59 4.47
C HIS A 78 -3.36 -11.55 5.61
N ILE A 79 -3.36 -12.53 6.53
CA ILE A 79 -4.20 -12.48 7.72
C ILE A 79 -3.44 -11.75 8.83
N VAL A 80 -3.99 -10.64 9.31
CA VAL A 80 -3.44 -9.92 10.47
C VAL A 80 -4.51 -9.84 11.55
N ILE A 81 -4.56 -10.88 12.38
CA ILE A 81 -5.59 -11.06 13.43
C ILE A 81 -5.63 -9.85 14.37
N VAL A 82 -4.46 -9.31 14.74
CA VAL A 82 -4.32 -8.18 15.67
C VAL A 82 -5.03 -6.93 15.17
N THR A 83 -4.87 -6.56 13.90
CA THR A 83 -5.54 -5.40 13.30
C THR A 83 -6.96 -5.71 12.83
N GLY A 84 -7.27 -7.00 12.62
CA GLY A 84 -8.54 -7.48 12.09
C GLY A 84 -8.57 -7.60 10.57
N HIS A 85 -7.41 -7.45 9.91
CA HIS A 85 -7.28 -7.57 8.46
C HIS A 85 -7.56 -9.03 8.05
N ARG A 86 -8.60 -9.24 7.24
CA ARG A 86 -9.14 -10.55 6.88
C ARG A 86 -9.59 -11.41 8.09
N TRP A 87 -10.02 -10.76 9.18
CA TRP A 87 -10.51 -11.48 10.37
C TRP A 87 -11.94 -11.08 10.74
N CYS A 88 -12.77 -12.07 11.04
CA CYS A 88 -14.08 -11.88 11.62
C CYS A 88 -13.97 -12.00 13.14
N ARG A 89 -13.99 -10.87 13.85
CA ARG A 89 -13.91 -10.86 15.33
C ARG A 89 -15.11 -11.51 16.02
N ARG A 90 -16.27 -11.57 15.35
CA ARG A 90 -17.48 -12.19 15.91
C ARG A 90 -17.39 -13.71 15.95
N CYS A 91 -16.80 -14.30 14.90
CA CYS A 91 -16.71 -15.75 14.74
C CYS A 91 -15.31 -16.30 15.02
N ASP A 92 -14.37 -15.40 15.34
CA ASP A 92 -12.96 -15.68 15.58
C ASP A 92 -12.33 -16.55 14.48
N ARG A 93 -12.47 -16.09 13.23
CA ARG A 93 -12.00 -16.82 12.06
C ARG A 93 -11.64 -15.94 10.88
N THR A 94 -10.93 -16.53 9.94
CA THR A 94 -10.54 -15.93 8.66
C THR A 94 -11.77 -15.56 7.83
N VAL A 95 -11.67 -14.41 7.16
CA VAL A 95 -12.65 -13.94 6.18
C VAL A 95 -12.28 -14.49 4.81
N VAL A 96 -13.29 -15.02 4.11
CA VAL A 96 -13.19 -15.46 2.72
C VAL A 96 -13.18 -14.23 1.83
N VAL A 97 -12.29 -14.22 0.84
CA VAL A 97 -12.18 -13.17 -0.16
C VAL A 97 -12.50 -13.78 -1.51
N GLU A 98 -13.48 -13.22 -2.19
CA GLU A 98 -13.86 -13.59 -3.55
C GLU A 98 -13.46 -12.44 -4.48
N VAL A 99 -12.82 -12.78 -5.59
CA VAL A 99 -12.29 -11.81 -6.57
C VAL A 99 -12.75 -12.22 -7.96
N ASP A 100 -13.36 -11.27 -8.67
CA ASP A 100 -13.61 -11.36 -10.11
C ASP A 100 -12.67 -10.38 -10.82
N GLU A 101 -11.79 -10.89 -11.67
CA GLU A 101 -10.87 -10.09 -12.47
C GLU A 101 -11.47 -9.68 -13.84
N THR A 102 -12.73 -10.00 -14.10
CA THR A 102 -13.40 -9.59 -15.35
C THR A 102 -13.73 -8.10 -15.28
N ALA A 103 -13.10 -7.30 -16.14
CA ALA A 103 -13.31 -5.84 -16.17
C ALA A 103 -14.82 -5.48 -16.12
N PRO A 104 -15.27 -4.66 -15.15
CA PRO A 104 -14.48 -3.73 -14.32
C PRO A 104 -13.77 -4.33 -13.09
N GLY A 105 -14.00 -5.60 -12.79
CA GLY A 105 -13.48 -6.32 -11.64
C GLY A 105 -14.33 -6.11 -10.38
N SER A 106 -14.39 -7.10 -9.51
CA SER A 106 -15.07 -7.01 -8.21
C SER A 106 -14.34 -7.79 -7.11
N VAL A 107 -14.57 -7.38 -5.86
CA VAL A 107 -14.03 -8.07 -4.68
C VAL A 107 -15.05 -8.01 -3.55
N GLU A 108 -15.29 -9.16 -2.93
CA GLU A 108 -16.23 -9.33 -1.85
C GLU A 108 -15.59 -10.05 -0.66
N LEU A 109 -16.06 -9.71 0.54
CA LEU A 109 -15.65 -10.33 1.79
C LEU A 109 -16.84 -11.00 2.46
N SER A 110 -16.68 -12.25 2.84
CA SER A 110 -17.71 -13.01 3.53
C SER A 110 -17.13 -13.80 4.72
N CYS A 111 -17.94 -13.97 5.75
CA CYS A 111 -17.62 -14.85 6.87
C CYS A 111 -18.48 -16.11 6.76
N ASP A 112 -17.85 -17.27 6.56
CA ASP A 112 -18.52 -18.58 6.47
C ASP A 112 -19.19 -19.02 7.80
N GLY A 113 -18.85 -18.38 8.92
CA GLY A 113 -19.45 -18.65 10.23
C GLY A 113 -20.78 -17.94 10.47
N CYS A 114 -20.83 -16.61 10.34
CA CYS A 114 -22.05 -15.82 10.61
C CYS A 114 -22.83 -15.43 9.36
N GLY A 115 -22.27 -15.60 8.16
CA GLY A 115 -22.87 -15.14 6.90
C GLY A 115 -22.94 -13.62 6.74
N VAL A 116 -22.42 -12.84 7.69
CA VAL A 116 -22.43 -11.37 7.65
C VAL A 116 -21.06 -10.87 7.16
N PRO A 117 -21.02 -10.04 6.10
CA PRO A 117 -19.79 -9.38 5.65
C PRO A 117 -19.12 -8.61 6.81
N PRO A 118 -17.87 -8.93 7.16
CA PRO A 118 -17.21 -8.28 8.30
C PRO A 118 -16.79 -6.82 7.99
N ASP A 119 -17.66 -5.85 8.30
CA ASP A 119 -17.43 -4.42 8.02
C ASP A 119 -16.62 -3.71 9.12
N THR A 120 -15.37 -4.14 9.31
CA THR A 120 -14.40 -3.45 10.16
C THR A 120 -13.56 -2.46 9.35
N ALA A 121 -12.89 -1.51 10.00
CA ALA A 121 -11.97 -0.59 9.31
C ALA A 121 -10.89 -1.35 8.52
N ALA A 122 -10.27 -2.37 9.12
CA ALA A 122 -9.24 -3.18 8.47
C ALA A 122 -9.76 -3.96 7.25
N ASN A 123 -10.99 -4.47 7.30
CA ASN A 123 -11.60 -5.16 6.15
C ASN A 123 -12.08 -4.20 5.06
N ARG A 124 -12.47 -2.96 5.42
CA ARG A 124 -12.70 -1.90 4.43
C ARG A 124 -11.42 -1.51 3.71
N GLU A 125 -10.27 -1.51 4.39
CA GLU A 125 -8.95 -1.31 3.77
C GLU A 125 -8.60 -2.45 2.82
N VAL A 126 -8.82 -3.72 3.19
CA VAL A 126 -8.68 -4.88 2.26
C VAL A 126 -9.45 -4.65 0.97
N LEU A 127 -10.74 -4.34 1.12
CA LEU A 127 -11.65 -4.12 0.00
C LEU A 127 -11.21 -2.93 -0.87
N LEU A 128 -10.78 -1.84 -0.25
CA LEU A 128 -10.28 -0.67 -0.97
C LEU A 128 -9.00 -1.02 -1.76
N ALA A 129 -8.00 -1.61 -1.10
CA ALA A 129 -6.74 -2.00 -1.72
C ALA A 129 -6.97 -2.94 -2.92
N CYS A 130 -7.83 -3.96 -2.76
CA CYS A 130 -8.16 -4.89 -3.84
C CYS A 130 -8.90 -4.22 -5.00
N ARG A 131 -9.89 -3.36 -4.72
CA ARG A 131 -10.59 -2.60 -5.79
C ARG A 131 -9.68 -1.66 -6.54
N THR A 132 -8.82 -0.94 -5.83
CA THR A 132 -7.83 -0.06 -6.45
C THR A 132 -6.82 -0.88 -7.26
N SER A 133 -6.45 -2.07 -6.78
CA SER A 133 -5.59 -3.01 -7.49
C SER A 133 -6.20 -3.55 -8.78
N LEU A 134 -7.49 -3.94 -8.77
CA LEU A 134 -8.22 -4.33 -9.99
C LEU A 134 -8.30 -3.17 -10.98
N SER A 135 -8.67 -1.98 -10.49
CA SER A 135 -8.74 -0.76 -11.31
C SER A 135 -7.38 -0.43 -11.92
N ALA A 136 -6.30 -0.59 -11.15
CA ALA A 136 -4.93 -0.39 -11.58
C ALA A 136 -4.50 -1.42 -12.61
N MET A 137 -4.88 -2.69 -12.45
CA MET A 137 -4.58 -3.73 -13.43
C MET A 137 -5.28 -3.45 -14.77
N HIS A 138 -6.55 -3.01 -14.73
CA HIS A 138 -7.38 -2.75 -15.92
C HIS A 138 -7.22 -1.36 -16.55
N GLY A 139 -6.66 -0.37 -15.85
CA GLY A 139 -6.56 1.00 -16.36
C GLY A 139 -5.76 1.09 -17.67
N GLY A 140 -6.01 2.08 -18.53
CA GLY A 140 -5.17 2.33 -19.71
C GLY A 140 -3.75 2.81 -19.39
N GLU A 141 -3.02 3.34 -20.37
CA GLU A 141 -1.59 3.74 -20.30
C GLU A 141 -1.22 4.75 -19.18
N ALA A 142 -2.19 5.41 -18.55
CA ALA A 142 -1.97 6.36 -17.44
C ALA A 142 -1.48 5.62 -16.17
N SER A 143 -0.18 5.35 -16.15
CA SER A 143 0.54 4.69 -15.07
C SER A 143 0.96 5.68 -13.99
N THR A 144 0.02 6.28 -13.26
CA THR A 144 0.37 7.00 -12.03
C THR A 144 -0.79 6.93 -11.04
N LEU A 145 -0.80 5.88 -10.22
CA LEU A 145 -1.56 5.89 -8.95
C LEU A 145 -0.87 6.75 -7.89
N TYR A 146 0.45 6.93 -8.04
CA TYR A 146 1.30 7.63 -7.09
C TYR A 146 2.06 8.73 -7.83
N VAL A 147 2.01 9.95 -7.32
CA VAL A 147 2.94 11.02 -7.68
C VAL A 147 4.12 10.88 -6.73
N VAL A 148 5.23 10.34 -7.24
CA VAL A 148 6.48 10.31 -6.48
C VAL A 148 7.04 11.74 -6.45
N PRO A 149 7.26 12.36 -5.27
CA PRO A 149 7.93 13.65 -5.20
C PRO A 149 9.36 13.53 -5.78
N ASP A 150 9.79 14.50 -6.59
CA ASP A 150 11.17 14.55 -7.07
C ASP A 150 12.13 14.57 -5.87
N ALA A 151 13.16 13.71 -5.95
CA ALA A 151 14.19 13.51 -4.93
C ALA A 151 15.10 14.73 -4.71
#